data_AF-A0A3C0C2Y5-F1
#
_entry.id   AF-A0A3C0C2Y5-F1
#
_cell.length_a   1.000
_cell.length_b   1.000
_cell.length_c   1.000
_cell.angle_alpha   90.00
_cell.angle_beta   90.00
_cell.angle_gamma   90.00
#
_symmetry.space_group_name_H-M   'P 1'
#
loop_
_entity.id
_entity.type
_entity.pdbx_description
1 polymer ?
#
loop_
_entity_poly.entity_id
_entity_poly.type
_entity_poly.pdbx_seq_one_letter_code
_entity_poly.pdbx_strand_id
1 'polypeptide(L)'
;MKKNKNGFEKHVSNERTHLSQVRRAFADGIKSENPDPRSINFLIACSDYLSFSLRRLIEQDHVLHERLIPHVSEDNKEYKEKLNKLETGLISMEQFIDNLENSKNHLITAGLYGFQEFKIDAEEFLDAFLNMLASNRHSTYELEKEVFSEDDWEAIACISEEAIRKENELYQSVLACSPEDCNPKNYPPIGHNQSVK
;
A
#
# COMPACT_ATOMS: atom_id res chain seq x y z
N MET A 1 14.59 -28.92 -0.19
CA MET A 1 14.05 -28.28 1.03
C MET A 1 12.75 -27.59 0.67
N LYS A 2 11.58 -28.09 1.12
CA LYS A 2 10.29 -27.39 0.97
C LYS A 2 10.23 -26.28 2.02
N LYS A 3 10.92 -25.16 1.78
CA LYS A 3 10.81 -23.98 2.66
C LYS A 3 9.41 -23.38 2.48
N ASN A 4 8.64 -23.33 3.56
CA ASN A 4 7.64 -22.32 3.93
C ASN A 4 6.76 -21.59 2.88
N LYS A 5 6.53 -22.11 1.66
CA LYS A 5 5.66 -21.48 0.65
C LYS A 5 4.25 -21.12 1.17
N ASN A 6 3.65 -22.01 1.96
CA ASN A 6 2.35 -21.75 2.60
C ASN A 6 2.36 -20.57 3.60
N GLY A 7 3.53 -20.21 4.15
CA GLY A 7 3.67 -19.08 5.07
C GLY A 7 3.71 -17.74 4.33
N PHE A 8 4.39 -17.70 3.20
CA PHE A 8 4.57 -16.48 2.40
C PHE A 8 3.28 -16.04 1.71
N GLU A 9 2.60 -16.94 1.00
CA GLU A 9 1.31 -16.65 0.36
C GLU A 9 0.27 -16.16 1.36
N LYS A 10 0.25 -16.81 2.54
CA LYS A 10 -0.63 -16.41 3.65
C LYS A 10 -0.28 -15.02 4.18
N HIS A 11 1.01 -14.69 4.30
CA HIS A 11 1.43 -13.35 4.72
C HIS A 11 1.03 -12.29 3.70
N VAL A 12 1.28 -12.50 2.41
CA VAL A 12 0.88 -11.54 1.35
C VAL A 12 -0.63 -11.32 1.35
N SER A 13 -1.42 -12.39 1.49
CA SER A 13 -2.88 -12.28 1.59
C SER A 13 -3.33 -11.49 2.82
N ASN A 14 -2.66 -11.68 3.96
CA ASN A 14 -2.96 -10.96 5.19
C ASN A 14 -2.57 -9.48 5.08
N GLU A 15 -1.38 -9.17 4.57
CA GLU A 15 -0.91 -7.80 4.36
C GLU A 15 -1.84 -7.03 3.43
N ARG A 16 -2.27 -7.63 2.31
CA ARG A 16 -3.28 -7.01 1.43
C ARG A 16 -4.60 -6.73 2.14
N THR A 17 -5.01 -7.63 3.04
CA THR A 17 -6.22 -7.46 3.85
C THR A 17 -6.05 -6.30 4.83
N HIS A 18 -4.94 -6.27 5.57
CA HIS A 18 -4.61 -5.20 6.51
C HIS A 18 -4.52 -3.85 5.79
N LEU A 19 -3.82 -3.75 4.65
CA LEU A 19 -3.77 -2.55 3.83
C LEU A 19 -5.15 -2.03 3.43
N SER A 20 -6.03 -2.93 2.97
CA SER A 20 -7.41 -2.57 2.63
C SER A 20 -8.21 -2.08 3.83
N GLN A 21 -8.01 -2.69 5.00
CA GLN A 21 -8.67 -2.32 6.24
C GLN A 21 -8.19 -0.96 6.76
N VAL A 22 -6.87 -0.78 6.90
CA VAL A 22 -6.25 0.46 7.38
C VAL A 22 -6.58 1.61 6.45
N ARG A 23 -6.53 1.43 5.13
CA ARG A 23 -6.91 2.47 4.16
C ARG A 23 -8.35 2.96 4.36
N ARG A 24 -9.32 2.04 4.54
CA ARG A 24 -10.73 2.42 4.74
C ARG A 24 -10.95 3.10 6.08
N ALA A 25 -10.32 2.56 7.13
CA ALA A 25 -10.34 3.14 8.45
C ALA A 25 -9.73 4.55 8.47
N PHE A 26 -8.64 4.75 7.75
CA PHE A 26 -7.99 6.05 7.55
C PHE A 26 -8.90 7.02 6.80
N ALA A 27 -9.49 6.58 5.69
CA ALA A 27 -10.42 7.38 4.88
C ALA A 27 -11.66 7.82 5.69
N ASP A 28 -12.14 7.01 6.62
CA ASP A 28 -13.23 7.42 7.52
C ASP A 28 -12.72 8.34 8.64
N GLY A 29 -11.53 8.07 9.19
CA GLY A 29 -10.92 8.90 10.24
C GLY A 29 -10.68 10.35 9.81
N ILE A 30 -10.25 10.60 8.57
CA ILE A 30 -10.00 11.96 8.07
C ILE A 30 -11.29 12.77 7.81
N LYS A 31 -12.46 12.12 7.75
CA LYS A 31 -13.77 12.79 7.61
C LYS A 31 -14.22 13.49 8.89
N SER A 32 -13.52 13.26 10.01
CA SER A 32 -13.84 13.92 11.28
C SER A 32 -13.68 15.43 11.15
N GLU A 33 -14.77 16.18 11.37
CA GLU A 33 -14.77 17.65 11.39
C GLU A 33 -14.23 18.23 12.71
N ASN A 34 -14.27 17.45 13.78
CA ASN A 34 -13.78 17.85 15.11
C ASN A 34 -12.84 16.77 15.65
N PRO A 35 -11.59 16.70 15.16
CA PRO A 35 -10.62 15.73 15.66
C PRO A 35 -10.33 15.96 17.15
N ASP A 36 -10.09 14.88 17.87
CA ASP A 36 -9.52 14.91 19.20
C ASP A 36 -8.09 14.33 19.17
N PRO A 37 -7.30 14.44 20.27
CA PRO A 37 -5.94 13.90 20.29
C PRO A 37 -5.85 12.39 19.99
N ARG A 38 -6.88 11.61 20.30
CA ARG A 38 -6.91 10.17 19.98
C ARG A 38 -7.08 9.96 18.49
N SER A 39 -7.95 10.73 17.83
CA SER A 39 -8.08 10.72 16.37
C SER A 39 -6.77 11.10 15.68
N ILE A 40 -6.05 12.09 16.19
CA ILE A 40 -4.73 12.47 15.63
C ILE A 40 -3.74 11.30 15.74
N ASN A 41 -3.62 10.67 16.90
CA ASN A 41 -2.72 9.52 17.08
C ASN A 41 -3.10 8.33 16.17
N PHE A 42 -4.40 8.12 15.94
CA PHE A 42 -4.88 7.12 15.01
C PHE A 42 -4.47 7.42 13.57
N LEU A 43 -4.64 8.67 13.12
CA LEU A 43 -4.24 9.08 11.77
C LEU A 43 -2.73 8.96 11.55
N ILE A 44 -1.92 9.33 12.54
CA ILE A 44 -0.46 9.14 12.50
C ILE A 44 -0.10 7.66 12.36
N ALA A 45 -0.70 6.79 13.17
CA ALA A 45 -0.45 5.35 13.10
C ALA A 45 -0.86 4.76 11.74
N CYS A 46 -1.99 5.22 11.18
CA CYS A 46 -2.42 4.85 9.83
C CYS A 46 -1.42 5.31 8.77
N SER A 47 -0.93 6.55 8.82
CA SER A 47 0.08 7.05 7.89
C SER A 47 1.36 6.21 7.94
N ASP A 48 1.88 5.90 9.13
CA ASP A 48 3.07 5.04 9.27
C ASP A 48 2.86 3.65 8.65
N TYR A 49 1.70 3.05 8.88
CA TYR A 49 1.35 1.75 8.28
C TYR A 49 1.24 1.83 6.75
N LEU A 50 0.51 2.83 6.24
CA LEU A 50 0.25 3.00 4.81
C LEU A 50 1.53 3.28 4.04
N SER A 51 2.37 4.20 4.53
CA SER A 51 3.65 4.51 3.92
C SER A 51 4.57 3.29 3.87
N PHE A 52 4.69 2.55 4.98
CA PHE A 52 5.50 1.33 5.01
C PHE A 52 5.01 0.27 4.00
N SER A 53 3.70 -0.02 4.03
CA SER A 53 3.11 -1.07 3.19
C SER A 53 3.19 -0.71 1.70
N LEU A 54 3.01 0.56 1.35
CA LEU A 54 3.07 1.01 -0.04
C LEU A 54 4.48 1.06 -0.59
N ARG A 55 5.47 1.53 0.18
CA ARG A 55 6.87 1.49 -0.25
C ARG A 55 7.32 0.05 -0.52
N ARG A 56 6.84 -0.91 0.27
CA ARG A 56 7.05 -2.33 -0.02
C ARG A 56 6.39 -2.75 -1.33
N LEU A 57 5.13 -2.38 -1.58
CA LEU A 57 4.48 -2.69 -2.85
C LEU A 57 5.24 -2.10 -4.05
N ILE A 58 5.75 -0.88 -3.92
CA ILE A 58 6.59 -0.24 -4.94
C ILE A 58 7.88 -1.04 -5.18
N GLU A 59 8.56 -1.49 -4.11
CA GLU A 59 9.73 -2.36 -4.22
C GLU A 59 9.39 -3.70 -4.93
N GLN A 60 8.25 -4.31 -4.59
CA GLN A 60 7.78 -5.53 -5.26
C GLN A 60 7.52 -5.29 -6.75
N ASP A 61 6.90 -4.17 -7.11
CA ASP A 61 6.62 -3.80 -8.49
C ASP A 61 7.92 -3.49 -9.27
N HIS A 62 8.93 -2.91 -8.63
CA HIS A 62 10.27 -2.75 -9.25
C HIS A 62 10.93 -4.09 -9.53
N VAL A 63 10.93 -5.03 -8.57
CA VAL A 63 11.48 -6.37 -8.78
C VAL A 63 10.72 -7.11 -9.88
N LEU A 64 9.39 -7.01 -9.90
CA LEU A 64 8.55 -7.56 -10.95
C LEU A 64 8.93 -6.97 -12.31
N HIS A 65 9.09 -5.65 -12.38
CA HIS A 65 9.46 -4.95 -13.60
C HIS A 65 10.83 -5.40 -14.13
N GLU A 66 11.86 -5.44 -13.27
CA GLU A 66 13.20 -5.91 -13.64
C GLU A 66 13.20 -7.35 -14.16
N ARG A 67 12.38 -8.21 -13.57
CA ARG A 67 12.25 -9.62 -13.97
C ARG A 67 11.50 -9.79 -15.28
N LEU A 68 10.59 -8.89 -15.63
CA LEU A 68 9.86 -8.95 -16.91
C LEU A 68 10.69 -8.48 -18.10
N ILE A 69 11.58 -7.49 -17.93
CA ILE A 69 12.36 -6.89 -19.03
C ILE A 69 13.02 -7.93 -19.96
N PRO A 70 13.71 -8.98 -19.47
CA PRO A 70 14.37 -9.97 -20.33
C PRO A 70 13.41 -10.77 -21.23
N HIS A 71 12.12 -10.80 -20.90
CA HIS A 71 11.09 -11.55 -21.62
C HIS A 71 10.32 -10.70 -22.63
N VAL A 72 10.61 -9.40 -22.70
CA VAL A 72 9.94 -8.46 -23.60
C VAL A 72 10.83 -8.18 -24.79
N SER A 73 10.41 -8.63 -25.98
CA SER A 73 11.11 -8.31 -27.23
C SER A 73 11.24 -6.79 -27.43
N GLU A 74 12.36 -6.35 -27.99
CA GLU A 74 12.60 -4.93 -28.26
C GLU A 74 11.54 -4.30 -29.17
N ASP A 75 10.90 -5.10 -30.03
CA ASP A 75 9.86 -4.65 -30.96
C ASP A 75 8.45 -4.64 -30.34
N ASN A 76 8.29 -5.15 -29.11
CA ASN A 76 7.00 -5.20 -28.42
C ASN A 76 6.66 -3.84 -27.78
N LYS A 77 6.23 -2.90 -28.62
CA LYS A 77 5.87 -1.53 -28.22
C LYS A 77 4.76 -1.48 -27.18
N GLU A 78 3.74 -2.34 -27.30
CA GLU A 78 2.62 -2.39 -26.36
C GLU A 78 3.11 -2.69 -24.93
N TYR A 79 4.00 -3.68 -24.79
CA TYR A 79 4.48 -4.07 -23.48
C TYR A 79 5.46 -3.04 -22.89
N LYS A 80 6.30 -2.44 -23.73
CA LYS A 80 7.15 -1.30 -23.30
C LYS A 80 6.33 -0.12 -22.79
N GLU A 81 5.20 0.20 -23.44
CA GLU A 81 4.29 1.24 -22.97
C GLU A 81 3.65 0.88 -21.62
N LYS A 82 3.29 -0.39 -21.39
CA LYS A 82 2.76 -0.85 -20.10
C LYS A 82 3.79 -0.72 -18.98
N LEU A 83 5.03 -1.13 -19.23
CA LEU A 83 6.15 -1.01 -18.30
C LEU A 83 6.47 0.45 -17.96
N ASN A 84 6.54 1.34 -18.95
CA ASN A 84 6.76 2.77 -18.73
C ASN A 84 5.63 3.43 -17.92
N LYS A 85 4.37 3.02 -18.15
CA LYS A 85 3.21 3.52 -17.38
C LYS A 85 3.27 3.06 -15.93
N LEU A 86 3.68 1.80 -15.69
CA LEU A 86 3.89 1.28 -14.34
C LEU A 86 4.95 2.12 -13.62
N GLU A 87 6.13 2.29 -14.22
CA GLU A 87 7.23 3.06 -13.64
C GLU A 87 6.83 4.51 -13.32
N THR A 88 6.16 5.20 -14.25
CA THR A 88 5.66 6.56 -14.04
C THR A 88 4.64 6.61 -12.88
N GLY A 89 3.78 5.59 -12.78
CA GLY A 89 2.82 5.45 -11.69
C GLY A 89 3.47 5.24 -10.33
N LEU A 90 4.54 4.43 -10.27
CA LEU A 90 5.31 4.18 -9.05
C LEU A 90 5.98 5.46 -8.55
N ILE A 91 6.67 6.19 -9.42
CA ILE A 91 7.31 7.48 -9.10
C ILE A 91 6.27 8.48 -8.56
N SER A 92 5.10 8.54 -9.19
CA SER A 92 4.02 9.41 -8.72
C SER A 92 3.52 8.99 -7.33
N MET A 93 3.39 7.69 -7.07
CA MET A 93 2.97 7.18 -5.76
C MET A 93 3.97 7.51 -4.66
N GLU A 94 5.28 7.40 -4.94
CA GLU A 94 6.32 7.80 -4.00
C GLU A 94 6.18 9.26 -3.57
N GLN A 95 5.89 10.17 -4.50
CA GLN A 95 5.66 11.58 -4.19
C GLN A 95 4.46 11.80 -3.25
N PHE A 96 3.36 11.08 -3.47
CA PHE A 96 2.20 11.15 -2.57
C PHE A 96 2.50 10.58 -1.18
N ILE A 97 3.32 9.53 -1.10
CA ILE A 97 3.79 8.97 0.18
C ILE A 97 4.67 9.99 0.91
N ASP A 98 5.61 10.63 0.22
CA ASP A 98 6.48 11.66 0.79
C ASP A 98 5.67 12.84 1.32
N ASN A 99 4.67 13.30 0.57
CA ASN A 99 3.76 14.36 1.01
C ASN A 99 2.99 13.96 2.27
N LEU A 100 2.42 12.74 2.30
CA LEU A 100 1.73 12.22 3.48
C LEU A 100 2.67 12.14 4.70
N GLU A 101 3.91 11.67 4.53
CA GLU A 101 4.90 11.57 5.60
C GLU A 101 5.31 12.96 6.13
N ASN A 102 5.52 13.93 5.25
CA ASN A 102 5.84 15.31 5.62
C ASN A 102 4.69 15.96 6.38
N SER A 103 3.46 15.80 5.90
CA SER A 103 2.26 16.34 6.52
C SER A 103 1.98 15.68 7.88
N LYS A 104 2.19 14.36 7.99
CA LYS A 104 2.15 13.63 9.27
C LYS A 104 3.19 14.18 10.26
N ASN A 105 4.42 14.46 9.81
CA ASN A 105 5.46 15.03 10.68
C ASN A 105 5.08 16.45 11.16
N HIS A 106 4.44 17.24 10.30
CA HIS A 106 3.86 18.50 10.70
C HIS A 106 2.74 18.29 11.74
N LEU A 107 1.82 17.35 11.49
CA LEU A 107 0.72 17.02 12.41
C LEU A 107 1.21 16.60 13.80
N ILE A 108 2.31 15.85 13.89
CA ILE A 108 2.95 15.47 15.17
C ILE A 108 3.38 16.71 15.97
N THR A 109 3.88 17.74 15.30
CA THR A 109 4.42 18.95 15.96
C THR A 109 3.34 19.99 16.23
N ALA A 110 2.41 20.18 15.30
CA ALA A 110 1.32 21.15 15.39
C ALA A 110 0.10 20.63 16.17
N GLY A 111 -0.04 19.30 16.32
CA GLY A 111 -1.21 18.67 16.92
C GLY A 111 -2.49 19.02 16.17
N LEU A 112 -3.56 19.30 16.91
CA LEU A 112 -4.88 19.63 16.32
C LEU A 112 -4.85 20.82 15.35
N TYR A 113 -3.90 21.76 15.50
CA TYR A 113 -3.78 22.92 14.62
C TYR A 113 -3.32 22.56 13.20
N GLY A 114 -2.58 21.46 13.04
CA GLY A 114 -2.11 20.98 11.73
C GLY A 114 -3.10 20.07 11.01
N PHE A 115 -4.26 19.78 11.59
CA PHE A 115 -5.18 18.77 11.05
C PHE A 115 -5.75 19.11 9.68
N GLN A 116 -6.10 20.38 9.43
CA GLN A 116 -6.71 20.77 8.14
C GLN A 116 -5.72 20.64 6.98
N GLU A 117 -4.47 21.03 7.19
CA GLU A 117 -3.39 20.84 6.21
C GLU A 117 -3.15 19.36 5.96
N PHE A 118 -3.06 18.57 7.04
CA PHE A 118 -2.94 17.11 6.94
C PHE A 118 -4.10 16.45 6.18
N LYS A 119 -5.33 16.89 6.42
CA LYS A 119 -6.53 16.33 5.77
C LYS A 119 -6.45 16.49 4.25
N ILE A 120 -6.00 17.65 3.76
CA ILE A 120 -5.84 17.90 2.32
C ILE A 120 -4.85 16.91 1.72
N ASP A 121 -3.65 16.79 2.29
CA ASP A 121 -2.61 15.88 1.79
C ASP A 121 -3.05 14.40 1.88
N ALA A 122 -3.79 14.05 2.92
CA ALA A 122 -4.34 12.71 3.11
C ALA A 122 -5.44 12.36 2.09
N GLU A 123 -6.29 13.32 1.73
CA GLU A 123 -7.31 13.17 0.69
C GLU A 123 -6.66 13.01 -0.69
N GLU A 124 -5.67 13.85 -1.02
CA GLU A 124 -4.90 13.72 -2.27
C GLU A 124 -4.18 12.37 -2.38
N PHE A 125 -3.56 11.92 -1.28
CA PHE A 125 -2.94 10.60 -1.20
C PHE A 125 -3.95 9.47 -1.45
N LEU A 126 -5.14 9.53 -0.84
CA LEU A 126 -6.16 8.50 -0.99
C LEU A 126 -6.71 8.43 -2.43
N ASP A 127 -6.90 9.58 -3.06
CA ASP A 127 -7.32 9.67 -4.46
C ASP A 127 -6.26 9.10 -5.39
N ALA A 128 -4.99 9.45 -5.17
CA ALA A 128 -3.87 8.88 -5.91
C ALA A 128 -3.79 7.35 -5.75
N PHE A 129 -3.93 6.86 -4.52
CA PHE A 129 -3.92 5.42 -4.21
C PHE A 129 -5.03 4.67 -4.97
N LEU A 130 -6.24 5.20 -4.96
CA LEU A 130 -7.38 4.61 -5.66
C LEU A 130 -7.18 4.62 -7.18
N ASN A 131 -6.68 5.73 -7.73
CA ASN A 131 -6.39 5.85 -9.15
C ASN A 131 -5.30 4.87 -9.59
N MET A 132 -4.23 4.71 -8.80
CA MET A 132 -3.17 3.73 -9.07
C MET A 132 -3.71 2.29 -9.08
N LEU A 133 -4.54 1.91 -8.10
CA LEU A 133 -5.16 0.59 -8.06
C LEU A 133 -6.07 0.31 -9.26
N ALA A 134 -6.73 1.36 -9.78
CA ALA A 134 -7.63 1.25 -10.93
C ALA A 134 -6.87 1.16 -12.26
N SER A 135 -5.77 1.91 -12.43
CA SER A 135 -5.03 2.02 -13.69
C SER A 135 -4.06 0.86 -13.94
N ASN A 136 -3.50 0.26 -12.87
CA ASN A 136 -2.42 -0.74 -12.99
C ASN A 136 -2.87 -2.20 -12.78
N ARG A 137 -4.16 -2.44 -12.53
CA ARG A 137 -4.66 -3.80 -12.26
C ARG A 137 -4.42 -4.72 -13.46
N HIS A 138 -3.53 -5.69 -13.29
CA HIS A 138 -3.31 -6.83 -14.20
C HIS A 138 -2.79 -6.49 -15.61
N SER A 139 -2.14 -5.34 -15.81
CA SER A 139 -1.64 -4.97 -17.15
C SER A 139 -0.55 -5.93 -17.66
N THR A 140 0.23 -6.53 -16.75
CA THR A 140 1.36 -7.44 -17.02
C THR A 140 1.10 -8.91 -16.67
N TYR A 141 -0.03 -9.20 -16.00
CA TYR A 141 -0.32 -10.48 -15.33
C TYR A 141 -0.25 -11.73 -16.21
N GLU A 142 -0.68 -11.64 -17.48
CA GLU A 142 -0.63 -12.78 -18.38
C GLU A 142 0.81 -13.17 -18.76
N LEU A 143 1.70 -12.18 -18.93
CA LEU A 143 3.12 -12.47 -19.19
C LEU A 143 3.80 -13.02 -17.94
N GLU A 144 3.50 -12.47 -16.76
CA GLU A 144 4.02 -12.96 -15.48
C GLU A 144 3.76 -14.47 -15.32
N LYS A 145 2.53 -14.93 -15.63
CA LYS A 145 2.18 -16.36 -15.58
C LYS A 145 2.95 -17.22 -16.57
N GLU A 146 3.27 -16.67 -17.73
CA GLU A 146 3.96 -17.40 -18.79
C GLU A 146 5.45 -17.57 -18.48
N VAL A 147 6.08 -16.55 -17.90
CA VAL A 147 7.54 -16.47 -17.85
C VAL A 147 8.14 -16.63 -16.46
N PHE A 148 7.37 -16.39 -15.39
CA PHE A 148 7.91 -16.46 -14.03
C PHE A 148 7.96 -17.89 -13.48
N SER A 149 9.12 -18.20 -12.93
CA SER A 149 9.34 -19.38 -12.10
C SER A 149 8.93 -19.12 -10.65
N GLU A 150 8.94 -20.16 -9.82
CA GLU A 150 8.67 -20.02 -8.39
C GLU A 150 9.71 -19.13 -7.68
N ASP A 151 10.96 -19.11 -8.16
CA ASP A 151 12.03 -18.28 -7.60
C ASP A 151 11.80 -16.79 -7.91
N ASP A 152 11.18 -16.47 -9.06
CA ASP A 152 10.79 -15.10 -9.40
C ASP A 152 9.67 -14.61 -8.48
N TRP A 153 8.68 -15.47 -8.19
CA TRP A 153 7.62 -15.15 -7.23
C TRP A 153 8.14 -14.98 -5.80
N GLU A 154 9.12 -15.79 -5.38
CA GLU A 154 9.78 -15.63 -4.08
C GLU A 154 10.57 -14.32 -4.01
N ALA A 155 11.28 -13.96 -5.08
CA ALA A 155 11.99 -12.68 -5.18
C ALA A 155 11.02 -11.49 -5.14
N ILE A 156 9.95 -11.51 -5.94
CA ILE A 156 8.94 -10.44 -6.01
C ILE A 156 8.22 -10.27 -4.69
N ALA A 157 7.99 -11.34 -3.92
CA ALA A 157 7.32 -11.20 -2.63
C ALA A 157 8.10 -10.27 -1.68
N CYS A 158 9.42 -10.11 -1.86
CA CYS A 158 10.29 -9.25 -1.04
C CYS A 158 10.01 -9.42 0.47
N ILE A 159 9.82 -10.66 0.92
CA ILE A 159 9.43 -10.96 2.30
C ILE A 159 10.67 -11.25 3.12
N SER A 160 11.00 -10.35 4.04
CA SER A 160 11.95 -10.61 5.13
C SER A 160 11.21 -10.79 6.45
N GLU A 161 11.82 -11.52 7.40
CA GLU A 161 11.28 -11.63 8.76
C GLU A 161 11.16 -10.26 9.44
N GLU A 162 12.07 -9.35 9.13
CA GLU A 162 12.04 -7.97 9.59
C GLU A 162 10.83 -7.21 9.03
N ALA A 163 10.54 -7.34 7.74
CA ALA A 163 9.38 -6.71 7.11
C ALA A 163 8.07 -7.26 7.68
N ILE A 164 7.97 -8.59 7.87
CA ILE A 164 6.81 -9.22 8.52
C ILE A 164 6.62 -8.65 9.93
N ARG A 165 7.69 -8.59 10.73
CA ARG A 165 7.62 -8.08 12.10
C ARG A 165 7.19 -6.62 12.10
N LYS A 166 7.77 -5.80 11.24
CA LYS A 166 7.48 -4.37 11.15
C LYS A 166 6.04 -4.10 10.71
N GLU A 167 5.54 -4.82 9.71
CA GLU A 167 4.13 -4.74 9.28
C GLU A 167 3.19 -5.05 10.45
N ASN A 168 3.45 -6.14 11.17
CA ASN A 168 2.64 -6.53 12.32
C ASN A 168 2.67 -5.49 13.45
N GLU A 169 3.85 -4.95 13.78
CA GLU A 169 3.99 -3.89 14.79
C GLU A 169 3.19 -2.64 14.42
N LEU A 170 3.29 -2.20 13.17
CA LEU A 170 2.54 -1.05 12.65
C LEU A 170 1.03 -1.33 12.67
N TYR A 171 0.60 -2.52 12.24
CA TYR A 171 -0.82 -2.89 12.27
C TYR A 171 -1.37 -2.91 13.70
N GLN A 172 -0.63 -3.47 14.66
CA GLN A 172 -1.03 -3.42 16.07
C GLN A 172 -1.08 -1.99 16.62
N SER A 173 -0.17 -1.11 16.19
CA SER A 173 -0.22 0.32 16.54
C SER A 173 -1.51 0.98 16.07
N VAL A 174 -1.92 0.73 14.81
CA VAL A 174 -3.20 1.22 14.27
C VAL A 174 -4.37 0.72 15.11
N LEU A 175 -4.40 -0.58 15.43
CA LEU A 175 -5.46 -1.16 16.24
C LEU A 175 -5.54 -0.55 17.64
N ALA A 176 -4.40 -0.32 18.29
CA ALA A 176 -4.34 0.26 19.62
C ALA A 176 -4.84 1.72 19.66
N CYS A 177 -4.61 2.48 18.58
CA CYS A 177 -5.05 3.86 18.47
C CYS A 177 -6.50 3.99 17.98
N SER A 178 -7.06 2.96 17.34
CA SER A 178 -8.34 3.06 16.63
C SER A 178 -9.52 3.47 17.53
N PRO A 179 -10.30 4.49 17.10
CA PRO A 179 -11.67 4.71 17.58
C PRO A 179 -12.58 3.52 17.25
N GLU A 180 -13.69 3.36 17.97
CA GLU A 180 -14.61 2.23 17.76
C GLU A 180 -15.24 2.22 16.36
N ASP A 181 -15.57 3.40 15.84
CA ASP A 181 -16.19 3.62 14.53
C ASP A 181 -15.17 3.50 13.37
N CYS A 182 -13.89 3.71 13.64
CA CYS A 182 -12.81 3.61 12.66
C CYS A 182 -11.88 2.39 12.91
N ASN A 183 -12.35 1.33 13.57
CA ASN A 183 -11.51 0.15 13.81
C ASN A 183 -11.25 -0.61 12.50
N PRO A 184 -9.98 -0.83 12.08
CA PRO A 184 -9.65 -1.59 10.87
C PRO A 184 -10.34 -2.96 10.78
N LYS A 185 -10.56 -3.64 11.91
CA LYS A 185 -11.20 -4.96 11.96
C LYS A 185 -12.69 -4.93 11.59
N ASN A 186 -13.34 -3.77 11.67
CA ASN A 186 -14.75 -3.61 11.29
C ASN A 186 -14.95 -3.62 9.77
N TYR A 187 -13.87 -3.48 9.00
CA TYR A 187 -13.91 -3.48 7.55
C TYR A 187 -13.66 -4.91 7.02
N PRO A 188 -14.62 -5.53 6.31
CA PRO A 188 -14.48 -6.90 5.82
C PRO A 188 -13.40 -6.97 4.74
N PRO A 189 -12.63 -8.07 4.63
CA PRO A 189 -11.66 -8.27 3.55
C PRO A 189 -12.33 -8.10 2.19
N ILE A 190 -11.72 -7.32 1.30
CA ILE A 190 -12.19 -7.18 -0.07
C ILE A 190 -11.61 -8.35 -0.87
N GLY A 191 -12.45 -9.24 -1.37
CA GLY A 191 -12.00 -10.32 -2.27
C GLY A 191 -11.48 -9.77 -3.60
N HIS A 192 -10.58 -10.49 -4.27
CA HIS A 192 -9.95 -10.08 -5.55
C HIS A 192 -10.94 -9.54 -6.62
N ASN A 193 -12.20 -9.99 -6.58
CA ASN A 193 -13.25 -9.65 -7.56
C ASN A 193 -14.25 -8.58 -7.09
N GLN A 194 -14.08 -7.97 -5.92
CA GLN A 194 -14.97 -6.91 -5.45
C GLN A 194 -14.44 -5.54 -5.84
N SER A 195 -15.29 -4.73 -6.48
CA SER A 195 -15.00 -3.33 -6.75
C SER A 195 -14.94 -2.55 -5.45
N VAL A 196 -13.90 -1.73 -5.32
CA VAL A 196 -13.80 -0.74 -4.24
C VAL A 196 -14.78 0.37 -4.59
N LYS A 197 -15.87 0.50 -3.82
CA LYS A 197 -16.69 1.71 -3.80
C LYS A 197 -16.14 2.68 -2.78
#